data_AF-A0A7V5VZQ4-F1
#
_entry.id   AF-A0A7V5VZQ4-F1
#
_cell.length_a   1.000
_cell.length_b   1.000
_cell.length_c   1.000
_cell.angle_alpha   90.00
_cell.angle_beta   90.00
_cell.angle_gamma   90.00
#
_symmetry.space_group_name_H-M   'P 1'
#
loop_
_entity.id
_entity.type
_entity.pdbx_description
1 polymer ?
#
loop_
_entity_poly.entity_id
_entity_poly.type
_entity_poly.pdbx_seq_one_letter_code
_entity_poly.pdbx_strand_id
1 'polypeptide(L)'
;MSKISEFPYTQVLIEQCPTCKICCNDHVYEGISGYNTINAIINKEIPDDLIKRLVIHRVPKSKIDKHAKSLLHFPKKNILKNLTKIENGYYEFLAFPDLNAKCIFCGDKGCAYPKVKCFDCVIFPFYFEDGKFLYYDWCPETKLVESDPKLGDYYYKQTLKSTNEYAKYSKKHKDQYFRDLKKIKEKYNLKVIEI
;
A
#
# COMPACT_ATOMS: atom_id res chain seq x y z
N MET A 1 36.24 -9.46 -6.22
CA MET A 1 35.36 -8.65 -5.34
C MET A 1 34.58 -7.70 -6.23
N SER A 2 33.34 -8.05 -6.57
CA SER A 2 32.50 -7.26 -7.47
C SER A 2 31.87 -6.11 -6.69
N LYS A 3 32.04 -4.88 -7.17
CA LYS A 3 31.43 -3.67 -6.63
C LYS A 3 29.90 -3.83 -6.64
N ILE A 4 29.32 -3.99 -5.46
CA ILE A 4 27.87 -3.83 -5.27
C ILE A 4 27.60 -2.34 -5.51
N SER A 5 26.81 -2.01 -6.52
CA SER A 5 26.39 -0.64 -6.75
C SER A 5 25.52 -0.21 -5.57
N GLU A 6 26.02 0.70 -4.75
CA GLU A 6 25.30 1.37 -3.68
C GLU A 6 24.24 2.29 -4.29
N PHE A 7 23.08 1.74 -4.63
CA PHE A 7 21.87 2.54 -4.68
C PHE A 7 21.24 2.50 -3.28
N PRO A 8 21.09 3.64 -2.58
CA PRO A 8 20.48 3.65 -1.25
C PRO A 8 18.99 3.36 -1.42
N TYR A 9 18.57 2.13 -1.15
CA TYR A 9 17.15 1.78 -1.01
C TYR A 9 16.62 2.47 0.24
N THR A 10 16.04 3.66 0.09
CA THR A 10 15.42 4.39 1.19
C THR A 10 14.09 3.72 1.53
N GLN A 11 14.04 2.95 2.62
CA GLN A 11 12.78 2.54 3.24
C GLN A 11 11.98 3.79 3.61
N VAL A 12 10.67 3.77 3.33
CA VAL A 12 9.78 4.80 3.87
C VAL A 12 9.53 4.43 5.34
N LEU A 13 10.33 5.02 6.24
CA LEU A 13 10.20 4.83 7.69
C LEU A 13 8.99 5.63 8.16
N ILE A 14 7.84 4.95 8.28
CA ILE A 14 6.65 5.48 8.93
C ILE A 14 6.39 4.59 10.14
N GLU A 15 6.24 5.21 11.31
CA GLU A 15 6.00 4.50 12.57
C GLU A 15 4.80 3.56 12.42
N GLN A 16 4.98 2.32 12.86
CA GLN A 16 3.98 1.26 12.72
C GLN A 16 2.72 1.63 13.52
N CYS A 17 1.55 1.53 12.89
CA CYS A 17 0.28 1.71 13.59
C CYS A 17 0.08 0.54 14.58
N PRO A 18 -0.14 0.81 15.88
CA PRO A 18 -0.39 -0.24 16.88
C PRO A 18 -1.65 -1.08 16.57
N THR A 19 -2.58 -0.51 15.80
CA THR A 19 -3.86 -1.10 15.35
C THR A 19 -3.69 -2.21 14.30
N CYS A 20 -2.54 -2.27 13.62
CA CYS A 20 -2.23 -3.28 12.60
C CYS A 20 -2.22 -4.72 13.14
N LYS A 21 -2.08 -4.92 14.46
CA LYS A 21 -2.16 -6.27 15.07
C LYS A 21 -3.59 -6.82 15.16
N ILE A 22 -4.58 -5.97 15.38
CA ILE A 22 -5.98 -6.37 15.59
C ILE A 22 -6.73 -6.38 14.25
N CYS A 23 -6.60 -5.33 13.45
CA CYS A 23 -7.44 -5.17 12.26
C CYS A 23 -6.97 -5.96 11.03
N CYS A 24 -5.74 -6.50 11.02
CA CYS A 24 -5.27 -7.36 9.92
C CYS A 24 -5.93 -8.75 9.89
N ASN A 25 -6.56 -9.19 10.98
CA ASN A 25 -7.17 -10.52 11.06
C ASN A 25 -8.60 -10.58 10.48
N ASP A 26 -9.35 -9.48 10.57
CA ASP A 26 -10.82 -9.51 10.42
C ASP A 26 -11.37 -8.63 9.28
N HIS A 27 -10.55 -7.82 8.59
CA HIS A 27 -11.06 -6.81 7.65
C HIS A 27 -10.28 -6.71 6.33
N VAL A 28 -10.99 -6.21 5.32
CA VAL A 28 -10.53 -5.91 3.95
C VAL A 28 -9.25 -5.09 4.01
N TYR A 29 -8.20 -5.57 3.36
CA TYR A 29 -6.89 -4.90 3.33
C TYR A 29 -6.67 -4.22 1.98
N GLU A 30 -5.72 -3.28 1.92
CA GLU A 30 -5.37 -2.64 0.66
C GLU A 30 -4.82 -3.63 -0.36
N GLY A 31 -5.52 -3.75 -1.48
CA GLY A 31 -5.12 -4.60 -2.59
C GLY A 31 -3.78 -4.28 -3.19
N ILE A 32 -3.36 -3.02 -3.17
CA ILE A 32 -2.12 -2.58 -3.84
C ILE A 32 -0.97 -2.64 -2.85
N SER A 33 0.16 -3.16 -3.30
CA SER A 33 1.42 -3.22 -2.57
C SER A 33 2.32 -2.05 -2.98
N GLY A 34 2.64 -1.21 -2.00
CA GLY A 34 3.52 -0.04 -2.17
C GLY A 34 5.02 -0.36 -2.21
N TYR A 35 5.84 0.68 -2.14
CA TYR A 35 7.31 0.62 -2.24
C TYR A 35 7.98 -0.28 -1.20
N ASN A 36 7.49 -0.29 0.04
CA ASN A 36 8.09 -1.10 1.10
C ASN A 36 7.94 -2.60 0.82
N THR A 37 6.82 -3.02 0.21
CA THR A 37 6.65 -4.41 -0.22
C THR A 37 7.61 -4.76 -1.35
N ILE A 38 7.74 -3.91 -2.36
CA ILE A 38 8.72 -4.11 -3.45
C ILE A 38 10.15 -4.22 -2.89
N ASN A 39 10.54 -3.31 -1.99
CA ASN A 39 11.87 -3.31 -1.39
C ASN A 39 12.14 -4.59 -0.57
N ALA A 40 11.17 -5.03 0.22
CA ALA A 40 11.28 -6.26 1.01
C ALA A 40 11.43 -7.50 0.10
N ILE A 41 10.74 -7.53 -1.05
CA ILE A 41 10.91 -8.59 -2.06
C ILE A 41 12.34 -8.57 -2.64
N ILE A 42 12.84 -7.39 -3.02
CA ILE A 42 14.19 -7.23 -3.58
C ILE A 42 15.26 -7.67 -2.58
N ASN A 43 15.07 -7.33 -1.31
CA ASN A 43 15.99 -7.65 -0.21
C ASN A 43 15.85 -9.09 0.30
N LYS A 44 14.94 -9.90 -0.29
CA LYS A 44 14.67 -11.29 0.14
C LYS A 44 14.16 -11.39 1.59
N GLU A 45 13.43 -10.38 2.04
CA GLU A 45 12.79 -10.34 3.36
C GLU A 45 11.43 -11.06 3.35
N ILE A 46 10.89 -11.38 2.17
CA ILE A 46 9.63 -12.10 1.97
C ILE A 46 9.90 -13.46 1.31
N PRO A 47 9.37 -14.57 1.85
CA PRO A 47 9.43 -15.89 1.22
C PRO A 47 8.84 -15.94 -0.19
N ASP A 48 9.47 -16.69 -1.08
CA ASP A 48 9.08 -16.80 -2.49
C ASP A 48 7.65 -17.38 -2.68
N ASP A 49 7.17 -18.23 -1.78
CA ASP A 49 5.81 -18.77 -1.81
C ASP A 49 4.75 -17.69 -1.56
N LEU A 50 5.02 -16.74 -0.66
CA LEU A 50 4.15 -15.59 -0.43
C LEU A 50 4.16 -14.65 -1.64
N ILE A 51 5.32 -14.43 -2.24
CA ILE A 51 5.44 -13.56 -3.42
C ILE A 51 4.62 -14.12 -4.60
N LYS A 52 4.66 -15.43 -4.83
CA LYS A 52 3.89 -16.09 -5.91
C LYS A 52 2.38 -16.01 -5.74
N ARG A 53 1.89 -15.68 -4.53
CA ARG A 53 0.45 -15.46 -4.27
C ARG A 53 0.00 -14.05 -4.66
N LEU A 54 0.93 -13.13 -4.95
CA LEU A 54 0.63 -11.80 -5.45
C LEU A 54 0.29 -11.83 -6.94
N VAL A 55 -0.34 -10.76 -7.40
CA VAL A 55 -0.75 -10.56 -8.80
C VAL A 55 -0.33 -9.18 -9.27
N ILE A 56 -0.42 -8.96 -10.57
CA ILE A 56 -0.30 -7.64 -11.19
C ILE A 56 -1.69 -7.14 -11.56
N HIS A 57 -2.17 -6.09 -10.91
CA HIS A 57 -3.34 -5.37 -11.39
C HIS A 57 -2.94 -4.50 -12.58
N ARG A 58 -3.54 -4.75 -13.74
CA ARG A 58 -3.41 -3.93 -14.94
C ARG A 58 -4.68 -3.11 -15.12
N VAL A 59 -4.54 -1.79 -15.04
CA VAL A 59 -5.66 -0.85 -14.99
C VAL A 59 -5.57 0.11 -16.18
N PRO A 60 -6.56 0.14 -17.08
CA PRO A 60 -6.60 1.12 -18.16
C PRO A 60 -6.50 2.56 -17.63
N LYS A 61 -5.79 3.43 -18.36
CA LYS A 61 -5.66 4.86 -18.01
C LYS A 61 -7.02 5.54 -17.78
N SER A 62 -8.05 5.13 -18.52
CA SER A 62 -9.41 5.65 -18.40
C SER A 62 -10.14 5.20 -17.13
N LYS A 63 -9.75 4.09 -16.52
CA LYS A 63 -10.40 3.50 -15.34
C LYS A 63 -9.68 3.78 -14.03
N ILE A 64 -8.47 4.31 -14.05
CA ILE A 64 -7.61 4.42 -12.86
C ILE A 64 -8.25 5.24 -11.73
N ASP A 65 -9.05 6.26 -12.04
CA ASP A 65 -9.75 7.06 -11.01
C ASP A 65 -10.88 6.27 -10.35
N LYS A 66 -11.64 5.48 -11.12
CA LYS A 66 -12.65 4.57 -10.59
C LYS A 66 -12.00 3.48 -9.74
N HIS A 67 -10.89 2.90 -10.19
CA HIS A 67 -10.19 1.88 -9.43
C HIS A 67 -9.62 2.45 -8.12
N ALA A 68 -9.04 3.66 -8.14
CA ALA A 68 -8.56 4.30 -6.92
C ALA A 68 -9.67 4.51 -5.88
N LYS A 69 -10.89 4.85 -6.31
CA LYS A 69 -12.06 4.95 -5.39
C LYS A 69 -12.46 3.62 -4.78
N SER A 70 -12.26 2.51 -5.49
CA SER A 70 -12.51 1.17 -4.93
C SER A 70 -11.44 0.70 -3.95
N LEU A 71 -10.31 1.40 -3.84
CA LEU A 71 -9.21 1.06 -2.96
C LEU A 71 -9.26 1.97 -1.73
N LEU A 72 -9.39 1.35 -0.56
CA LEU A 72 -9.77 2.01 0.69
C LEU A 72 -8.76 3.07 1.18
N HIS A 73 -7.52 3.14 0.68
CA HIS A 73 -6.47 3.99 1.26
C HIS A 73 -5.96 5.13 0.34
N PHE A 74 -6.61 5.41 -0.81
CA PHE A 74 -6.05 6.34 -1.81
C PHE A 74 -6.90 7.52 -2.33
N PRO A 75 -7.68 8.25 -1.52
CA PRO A 75 -8.86 8.91 -2.08
C PRO A 75 -8.75 10.46 -2.22
N LYS A 76 -7.66 11.11 -1.74
CA LYS A 76 -7.53 12.60 -1.75
C LYS A 76 -7.04 13.15 -3.08
N LYS A 77 -6.14 12.39 -3.69
CA LYS A 77 -5.57 12.52 -5.04
C LYS A 77 -5.27 11.09 -5.43
N ASN A 78 -5.61 10.68 -6.66
CA ASN A 78 -5.32 9.33 -7.13
C ASN A 78 -3.80 9.08 -7.14
N ILE A 79 -3.30 8.66 -5.98
CA ILE A 79 -1.88 8.52 -5.69
C ILE A 79 -1.31 7.31 -6.43
N LEU A 80 -2.16 6.39 -6.87
CA LEU A 80 -1.79 5.32 -7.80
C LEU A 80 -1.17 5.89 -9.09
N LYS A 81 -1.68 7.03 -9.59
CA LYS A 81 -1.07 7.73 -10.75
C LYS A 81 0.36 8.22 -10.46
N ASN A 82 0.71 8.41 -9.19
CA ASN A 82 2.05 8.80 -8.77
C ASN A 82 2.94 7.60 -8.47
N LEU A 83 2.39 6.41 -8.22
CA LEU A 83 3.17 5.20 -7.92
C LEU A 83 3.95 4.68 -9.12
N THR A 84 3.30 4.59 -10.28
CA THR A 84 3.85 3.86 -11.43
C THR A 84 3.59 4.56 -12.77
N LYS A 85 4.40 4.27 -13.79
CA LYS A 85 4.26 4.83 -15.14
C LYS A 85 3.14 4.15 -15.93
N ILE A 86 2.63 4.89 -16.91
CA ILE A 86 1.75 4.32 -17.93
C ILE A 86 2.65 3.61 -18.94
N GLU A 87 2.28 2.39 -19.30
CA GLU A 87 2.86 1.64 -20.41
C GLU A 87 1.72 1.10 -21.27
N ASN A 88 1.76 1.38 -22.58
CA ASN A 88 0.76 0.93 -23.56
C ASN A 88 -0.70 1.25 -23.18
N GLY A 89 -0.94 2.37 -22.50
CA GLY A 89 -2.27 2.80 -22.07
C GLY A 89 -2.72 2.26 -20.71
N TYR A 90 -1.88 1.51 -20.00
CA TYR A 90 -2.21 0.89 -18.72
C TYR A 90 -1.27 1.34 -17.60
N TYR A 91 -1.80 1.36 -16.38
CA TYR A 91 -1.01 1.34 -15.15
C TYR A 91 -0.91 -0.10 -14.64
N GLU A 92 0.25 -0.49 -14.12
CA GLU A 92 0.44 -1.79 -13.47
C GLU A 92 0.88 -1.63 -12.02
N PHE A 93 0.27 -2.43 -11.14
CA PHE A 93 0.54 -2.42 -9.70
C PHE A 93 0.76 -3.82 -9.18
N LEU A 94 1.70 -4.00 -8.25
CA LEU A 94 1.77 -5.22 -7.45
C LEU A 94 0.56 -5.22 -6.52
N ALA A 95 -0.17 -6.33 -6.48
CA ALA A 95 -1.39 -6.40 -5.74
C ALA A 95 -1.63 -7.79 -5.15
N PHE A 96 -2.56 -7.88 -4.22
CA PHE A 96 -3.11 -9.15 -3.76
C PHE A 96 -4.30 -9.57 -4.63
N PRO A 97 -4.52 -10.88 -4.80
CA PRO A 97 -5.50 -11.41 -5.74
C PRO A 97 -6.96 -11.16 -5.35
N ASP A 98 -7.26 -11.03 -4.05
CA ASP A 98 -8.61 -10.83 -3.54
C ASP A 98 -8.58 -9.87 -2.35
N LEU A 99 -9.22 -8.71 -2.53
CA LEU A 99 -9.31 -7.66 -1.50
C LEU A 99 -10.09 -8.12 -0.27
N ASN A 100 -11.03 -9.06 -0.44
CA ASN A 100 -11.89 -9.57 0.61
C ASN A 100 -11.27 -10.78 1.36
N ALA A 101 -10.13 -11.27 0.90
CA ALA A 101 -9.41 -12.34 1.60
C ALA A 101 -8.65 -11.79 2.83
N LYS A 102 -8.05 -12.68 3.62
CA LYS A 102 -7.09 -12.30 4.66
C LYS A 102 -5.74 -11.92 4.01
N CYS A 103 -5.09 -10.87 4.52
CA CYS A 103 -3.77 -10.43 4.02
C CYS A 103 -2.76 -11.58 4.08
N ILE A 104 -1.98 -11.81 3.01
CA ILE A 104 -1.04 -12.95 2.96
C ILE A 104 0.12 -12.82 3.96
N PHE A 105 0.35 -11.61 4.48
CA PHE A 105 1.34 -11.32 5.52
C PHE A 105 0.78 -11.46 6.93
N CYS A 106 -0.49 -11.82 7.08
CA CYS A 106 -1.12 -12.00 8.38
C CYS A 106 -0.80 -13.38 8.94
N GLY A 107 -0.22 -13.42 10.14
CA GLY A 107 -0.06 -14.63 10.94
C GLY A 107 -1.07 -14.68 12.09
N ASP A 108 -0.89 -15.64 12.99
CA ASP A 108 -1.89 -15.94 14.04
C ASP A 108 -2.08 -14.80 15.05
N LYS A 109 -1.04 -13.98 15.26
CA LYS A 109 -1.04 -12.86 16.22
C LYS A 109 -1.03 -11.47 15.54
N GLY A 110 -1.48 -11.40 14.28
CA GLY A 110 -1.49 -10.18 13.47
C GLY A 110 -0.45 -10.21 12.34
N CYS A 111 -0.04 -9.03 11.85
CA CYS A 111 0.90 -8.93 10.73
C CYS A 111 2.28 -9.52 11.07
N ALA A 112 2.72 -10.54 10.33
CA ALA A 112 4.04 -11.16 10.43
C ALA A 112 5.15 -10.31 9.80
N TYR A 113 4.78 -9.38 8.90
CA TYR A 113 5.70 -8.51 8.17
C TYR A 113 5.35 -7.02 8.37
N PRO A 114 5.42 -6.50 9.59
CA PRO A 114 4.92 -5.16 9.91
C PRO A 114 5.64 -4.04 9.15
N LYS A 115 6.95 -4.20 8.90
CA LYS A 115 7.77 -3.22 8.15
C LYS A 115 7.41 -3.15 6.66
N VAL A 116 6.78 -4.19 6.13
CA VAL A 116 6.50 -4.37 4.69
C VAL A 116 5.24 -3.63 4.25
N LYS A 117 4.31 -3.37 5.17
CA LYS A 117 3.04 -2.67 4.92
C LYS A 117 2.94 -1.30 5.62
N CYS A 118 4.07 -0.72 6.04
CA CYS A 118 4.15 0.52 6.84
C CYS A 118 3.45 1.76 6.25
N PHE A 119 3.10 1.83 4.97
CA PHE A 119 2.28 2.94 4.47
C PHE A 119 0.80 2.58 4.49
N ASP A 120 0.46 1.54 3.73
CA ASP A 120 -0.89 1.02 3.52
C ASP A 120 -1.61 0.70 4.84
N CYS A 121 -0.89 0.20 5.85
CA CYS A 121 -1.44 -0.14 7.17
C CYS A 121 -1.37 0.97 8.22
N VAL A 122 -0.60 2.05 8.00
CA VAL A 122 -0.47 3.12 9.02
C VAL A 122 -1.61 4.12 8.96
N ILE A 123 -2.09 4.40 7.75
CA ILE A 123 -3.18 5.35 7.54
C ILE A 123 -4.54 4.72 7.90
N PHE A 124 -4.65 3.41 7.81
CA PHE A 124 -5.84 2.65 8.15
C PHE A 124 -6.21 2.74 9.64
N PRO A 125 -7.51 2.86 10.00
CA PRO A 125 -8.70 2.84 9.15
C PRO A 125 -9.12 4.20 8.57
N PHE A 126 -8.28 5.23 8.72
CA PHE A 126 -8.60 6.58 8.30
C PHE A 126 -8.22 6.81 6.84
N TYR A 127 -8.99 7.61 6.11
CA TYR A 127 -8.68 7.95 4.72
C TYR A 127 -9.29 9.30 4.35
N PHE A 128 -8.96 9.80 3.17
CA PHE A 128 -9.45 11.10 2.69
C PHE A 128 -10.16 10.96 1.35
N GLU A 129 -11.47 11.10 1.24
CA GLU A 129 -12.17 11.08 -0.04
C GLU A 129 -12.73 12.45 -0.42
N ASP A 130 -12.37 12.92 -1.62
CA ASP A 130 -12.81 14.22 -2.15
C ASP A 130 -12.62 15.37 -1.13
N GLY A 131 -11.51 15.31 -0.37
CA GLY A 131 -11.14 16.29 0.65
C GLY A 131 -11.76 16.06 2.04
N LYS A 132 -12.69 15.12 2.19
CA LYS A 132 -13.31 14.75 3.47
C LYS A 132 -12.49 13.68 4.19
N PHE A 133 -12.33 13.83 5.50
CA PHE A 133 -11.74 12.78 6.34
C PHE A 133 -12.80 11.75 6.67
N LEU A 134 -12.51 10.49 6.34
CA LEU A 134 -13.39 9.35 6.53
C LEU A 134 -12.66 8.28 7.34
N TYR A 135 -13.44 7.38 7.92
CA TYR A 135 -12.93 6.25 8.69
C TYR A 135 -13.93 5.12 8.67
N TYR A 136 -13.46 3.90 8.94
CA TYR A 136 -14.32 2.74 9.05
C TYR A 136 -14.77 2.48 10.49
N ASP A 137 -16.07 2.61 10.72
CA ASP A 137 -16.77 2.50 12.01
C ASP A 137 -16.65 1.14 12.73
N TRP A 138 -16.32 0.08 11.99
CA TRP A 138 -16.05 -1.23 12.56
C TRP A 138 -14.76 -1.26 13.39
N CYS A 139 -13.83 -0.32 13.19
CA CYS A 139 -12.59 -0.29 13.93
C CYS A 139 -12.80 0.30 15.34
N PRO A 140 -12.43 -0.41 16.42
CA PRO A 140 -12.60 0.12 17.79
C PRO A 140 -11.94 1.49 18.01
N GLU A 141 -10.82 1.77 17.34
CA GLU A 141 -10.10 3.06 17.41
C GLU A 141 -10.90 4.23 16.82
N THR A 142 -11.80 4.00 15.85
CA THR A 142 -12.58 5.09 15.25
C THR A 142 -13.71 5.54 16.15
N LYS A 143 -14.23 4.64 16.99
CA LYS A 143 -15.21 5.00 18.03
C LYS A 143 -14.61 5.93 19.08
N LEU A 144 -13.31 5.78 19.37
CA LEU A 144 -12.58 6.69 20.27
C LEU A 144 -12.43 8.09 19.65
N VAL A 145 -12.17 8.15 18.34
CA VAL A 145 -12.08 9.42 17.59
C VAL A 145 -13.38 10.22 17.61
N GLU A 146 -14.53 9.54 17.52
CA GLU A 146 -15.84 10.21 17.62
C GLU A 146 -16.09 10.79 19.01
N SER A 147 -15.61 10.10 20.06
CA SER A 147 -15.79 10.50 21.45
C SER A 147 -14.80 11.56 21.94
N ASP A 148 -13.68 11.76 21.26
CA ASP A 148 -12.62 12.72 21.62
C ASP A 148 -12.20 13.59 20.42
N PRO A 149 -12.68 14.85 20.34
CA PRO A 149 -12.32 15.77 19.27
C PRO A 149 -10.82 16.06 19.14
N LYS A 150 -10.03 16.02 20.23
CA LYS A 150 -8.58 16.24 20.17
C LYS A 150 -7.89 15.05 19.52
N LEU A 151 -8.34 13.84 19.85
CA LEU A 151 -7.86 12.61 19.23
C LEU A 151 -8.21 12.58 17.73
N GLY A 152 -9.42 13.00 17.37
CA GLY A 152 -9.82 13.12 15.97
C GLY A 152 -8.98 14.10 15.15
N ASP A 153 -8.68 15.28 15.70
CA ASP A 153 -7.82 16.28 15.05
C ASP A 153 -6.36 15.78 14.91
N TYR A 154 -5.87 15.01 15.89
CA TYR A 154 -4.57 14.35 15.81
C TYR A 154 -4.51 13.36 14.63
N TYR A 155 -5.46 12.43 14.53
CA TYR A 155 -5.48 11.45 13.44
C TYR A 155 -5.65 12.12 12.07
N TYR A 156 -6.52 13.14 11.96
CA TYR A 156 -6.66 13.94 10.74
C TYR A 156 -5.30 14.48 10.27
N LYS A 157 -4.54 15.12 11.18
CA LYS A 157 -3.22 15.71 10.85
C LYS A 157 -2.21 14.64 10.46
N GLN A 158 -2.14 13.52 11.17
CA GLN A 158 -1.20 12.44 10.87
C GLN A 158 -1.50 11.76 9.53
N THR A 159 -2.77 11.44 9.27
CA THR A 159 -3.21 10.84 8.00
C THR A 159 -2.94 11.80 6.84
N LEU A 160 -3.14 13.10 7.05
CA LEU A 160 -2.90 14.10 6.00
C LEU A 160 -1.42 14.23 5.69
N LYS A 161 -0.59 14.31 6.74
CA LYS A 161 0.87 14.38 6.64
C LYS A 161 1.40 13.16 5.89
N SER A 162 1.05 11.96 6.33
CA SER A 162 1.48 10.69 5.73
C SER A 162 1.05 10.58 4.27
N THR A 163 -0.21 10.90 3.94
CA THR A 163 -0.71 10.92 2.56
C THR A 163 0.13 11.84 1.66
N ASN A 164 0.46 13.04 2.14
CA ASN A 164 1.25 14.01 1.38
C ASN A 164 2.70 13.58 1.22
N GLU A 165 3.32 13.03 2.26
CA GLU A 165 4.70 12.52 2.22
C GLU A 165 4.82 11.36 1.23
N TYR A 166 3.88 10.42 1.24
CA TYR A 166 3.86 9.33 0.28
C TYR A 166 3.57 9.80 -1.14
N ALA A 167 2.72 10.81 -1.34
CA ALA A 167 2.48 11.37 -2.67
C ALA A 167 3.77 11.98 -3.25
N LYS A 168 4.53 12.71 -2.42
CA LYS A 168 5.83 13.29 -2.79
C LYS A 168 6.86 12.19 -3.08
N TYR A 169 6.97 11.20 -2.21
CA TYR A 169 7.86 10.06 -2.39
C TYR A 169 7.54 9.31 -3.68
N SER A 170 6.27 8.98 -3.89
CA SER A 170 5.80 8.27 -5.09
C SER A 170 6.16 9.02 -6.36
N LYS A 171 5.91 10.33 -6.40
CA LYS A 171 6.28 11.17 -7.56
C LYS A 171 7.79 11.13 -7.84
N LYS A 172 8.63 11.12 -6.81
CA LYS A 172 10.10 11.07 -6.94
C LYS A 172 10.61 9.70 -7.38
N HIS A 173 9.98 8.62 -6.90
CA HIS A 173 10.45 7.24 -7.08
C HIS A 173 9.63 6.41 -8.08
N LYS A 174 8.73 7.06 -8.83
CA LYS A 174 7.83 6.45 -9.81
C LYS A 174 8.54 5.51 -10.81
N ASP A 175 9.71 5.92 -11.28
CA ASP A 175 10.51 5.18 -12.24
C ASP A 175 11.12 3.91 -11.64
N GLN A 176 11.51 4.01 -10.36
CA GLN A 176 12.03 2.90 -9.59
C GLN A 176 10.94 1.84 -9.37
N TYR A 177 9.75 2.24 -8.93
CA TYR A 177 8.62 1.32 -8.78
C TYR A 177 8.34 0.57 -10.08
N PHE A 178 8.20 1.31 -11.20
CA PHE A 178 7.89 0.73 -12.50
C PHE A 178 8.93 -0.31 -12.95
N ARG A 179 10.22 0.02 -12.85
CA ARG A 179 11.31 -0.90 -13.22
C ARG A 179 11.33 -2.13 -12.32
N ASP A 180 11.19 -1.93 -11.02
CA ASP A 180 11.32 -3.01 -10.04
C ASP A 180 10.11 -3.94 -10.09
N LEU A 181 8.92 -3.40 -10.37
CA LEU A 181 7.71 -4.19 -10.64
C LEU A 181 7.90 -5.15 -11.82
N LYS A 182 8.49 -4.68 -12.94
CA LYS A 182 8.78 -5.53 -14.10
C LYS A 182 9.69 -6.70 -13.75
N LYS A 183 10.77 -6.44 -13.00
CA LYS A 183 11.70 -7.48 -12.54
C LYS A 183 10.99 -8.51 -11.66
N ILE A 184 10.14 -8.07 -10.73
CA ILE A 184 9.38 -8.96 -9.85
C ILE A 184 8.40 -9.80 -10.67
N LYS A 185 7.63 -9.15 -11.57
CA LYS A 185 6.67 -9.80 -12.46
C LYS A 185 7.31 -10.93 -13.28
N GLU A 186 8.45 -10.65 -13.90
CA GLU A 186 9.19 -11.63 -14.72
C GLU A 186 9.81 -12.75 -13.87
N LYS A 187 10.51 -12.40 -12.78
CA LYS A 187 11.20 -13.37 -11.91
C LYS A 187 10.24 -14.40 -11.30
N TYR A 188 9.06 -13.94 -10.87
CA TYR A 188 8.08 -14.77 -10.18
C TYR A 188 6.94 -15.26 -11.06
N ASN A 189 6.93 -14.88 -12.35
CA ASN A 189 5.87 -15.17 -13.31
C ASN A 189 4.47 -14.83 -12.75
N LEU A 190 4.31 -13.62 -12.20
CA LEU A 190 3.09 -13.22 -11.52
C LEU A 190 1.92 -13.08 -12.51
N LYS A 191 0.75 -13.58 -12.12
CA LYS A 191 -0.48 -13.48 -12.91
C LYS A 191 -0.87 -12.00 -13.09
N VAL A 192 -1.22 -11.62 -14.31
CA VAL A 192 -1.80 -10.30 -14.61
C VAL A 192 -3.32 -10.39 -14.60
N ILE A 193 -3.97 -9.48 -13.88
CA ILE A 193 -5.43 -9.34 -13.80
C ILE A 193 -5.78 -7.95 -14.33
N GLU A 194 -6.61 -7.89 -15.36
CA GLU A 194 -7.14 -6.63 -15.87
C GLU A 194 -8.39 -6.21 -15.09
N ILE A 195 -8.45 -4.94 -14.68
CA ILE A 195 -9.54 -4.34 -13.89
C ILE A 195 -10.35 -3.35 -14.74
#